data_AF-A0A1Q7BGL7-F1
#
_entry.id   AF-A0A1Q7BGL7-F1
#
_cell.length_a   1.000
_cell.length_b   1.000
_cell.length_c   1.000
_cell.angle_alpha   90.00
_cell.angle_beta   90.00
_cell.angle_gamma   90.00
#
_symmetry.space_group_name_H-M   'P 1'
#
loop_
_entity.id
_entity.type
_entity.pdbx_description
1 polymer ?
#
loop_
_entity_poly.entity_id
_entity_poly.type
_entity_poly.pdbx_seq_one_letter_code
_entity_poly.pdbx_strand_id
1 'polypeptide(L)' 'MPWHYHTNVHDTFYVVTGAIRIFLQNPKEEVRLTSGQTYSVPPKRPHLVTNGGDTSAVFLVLQGIGEYDFVPLT' A
#
# COMPACT_ATOMS: atom_id res chain seq x y z
N MET A 1 -1.92 -2.52 7.22
CA MET A 1 -2.31 -1.10 7.25
C MET A 1 -3.81 -1.02 6.97
N PRO A 2 -4.64 -0.51 7.90
CA PRO A 2 -6.09 -0.39 7.72
C PRO A 2 -6.43 0.54 6.56
N TRP A 3 -7.71 0.64 6.18
CA TRP A 3 -8.15 1.52 5.08
C TRP A 3 -7.78 2.98 5.36
N HIS A 4 -7.06 3.60 4.42
CA HIS A 4 -6.66 5.00 4.50
C HIS A 4 -6.34 5.58 3.11
N TYR A 5 -6.09 6.88 3.04
CA TYR A 5 -5.41 7.53 1.93
C TYR A 5 -4.46 8.63 2.42
N HIS A 6 -3.62 9.10 1.51
CA HIS A 6 -2.74 10.26 1.69
C HIS A 6 -3.22 11.42 0.82
N THR A 7 -3.27 12.65 1.34
CA THR A 7 -3.77 13.78 0.54
C THR A 7 -2.79 14.17 -0.56
N ASN A 8 -1.49 14.10 -0.28
CA ASN A 8 -0.43 14.61 -1.16
C ASN A 8 0.66 13.60 -1.50
N VAL A 9 0.85 12.59 -0.65
CA VAL A 9 1.95 11.60 -0.75
C VAL A 9 1.55 10.42 -1.64
N HIS A 10 2.51 9.93 -2.43
CA HIS A 10 2.40 8.58 -2.99
C HIS A 10 2.99 7.58 -2.00
N ASP A 11 2.32 6.44 -1.87
CA ASP A 11 2.84 5.30 -1.16
C ASP A 11 3.40 4.29 -2.15
N THR A 12 4.72 4.10 -2.14
CA THR A 12 5.39 3.08 -2.95
C THR A 12 5.81 1.90 -2.07
N PHE A 13 5.21 0.75 -2.33
CA PHE A 13 5.48 -0.49 -1.62
C PHE A 13 6.55 -1.30 -2.36
N TYR A 14 7.55 -1.80 -1.64
CA TYR A 14 8.53 -2.77 -2.16
C TYR A 14 8.62 -3.96 -1.22
N VAL A 15 8.36 -5.17 -1.71
CA VAL A 15 8.36 -6.38 -0.88
C VAL A 15 9.78 -6.94 -0.78
N VAL A 16 10.32 -7.03 0.42
CA VAL A 16 11.65 -7.62 0.71
C VAL A 16 11.55 -9.13 0.83
N THR A 17 10.56 -9.63 1.58
CA THR A 17 10.25 -11.06 1.72
C THR A 17 8.76 -11.28 1.95
N GLY A 18 8.26 -12.49 1.65
CA GLY A 18 6.85 -12.84 1.79
C GLY A 18 5.97 -12.27 0.67
N ALA A 19 4.69 -12.04 0.98
CA ALA A 19 3.71 -11.50 0.05
C ALA A 19 2.73 -10.55 0.75
N ILE A 20 2.32 -9.50 0.05
CA ILE A 20 1.27 -8.57 0.52
C ILE A 20 0.15 -8.47 -0.51
N ARG A 21 -1.05 -8.12 -0.04
CA ARG A 21 -2.19 -7.73 -0.88
C ARG A 21 -2.50 -6.27 -0.60
N ILE A 22 -2.64 -5.49 -1.67
CA ILE A 22 -3.04 -4.09 -1.63
C ILE A 22 -4.42 -4.00 -2.29
N PHE A 23 -5.43 -3.70 -1.50
CA PHE A 23 -6.78 -3.44 -2.00
C PHE A 23 -6.93 -1.94 -2.21
N LEU A 24 -7.53 -1.56 -3.34
CA LEU A 24 -7.71 -0.18 -3.76
C LEU A 24 -9.19 0.12 -3.93
N GLN A 25 -9.57 1.39 -3.77
CA GLN A 25 -10.88 1.90 -4.17
C GLN A 25 -10.75 2.97 -5.26
N ASN A 26 -11.85 3.21 -5.96
CA ASN A 26 -12.00 4.28 -6.96
C ASN A 26 -10.94 4.23 -8.09
N PRO A 27 -10.86 3.15 -8.89
CA PRO A 27 -11.73 1.96 -8.92
C PRO A 27 -11.28 0.85 -7.96
N LYS A 28 -12.18 -0.10 -7.71
CA LYS A 28 -11.87 -1.31 -6.93
C LYS A 28 -10.86 -2.16 -7.70
N GLU A 29 -9.74 -2.45 -7.05
CA GLU A 29 -8.65 -3.24 -7.63
C GLU A 29 -7.93 -3.99 -6.50
N GLU A 30 -7.38 -5.14 -6.82
CA GLU A 30 -6.50 -5.89 -5.94
C GLU A 30 -5.14 -6.08 -6.62
N VAL A 31 -4.09 -5.62 -5.95
CA VAL A 31 -2.71 -5.83 -6.37
C VAL A 31 -2.06 -6.83 -5.43
N ARG A 32 -1.41 -7.85 -6.00
CA ARG A 32 -0.66 -8.85 -5.25
C ARG A 32 0.82 -8.66 -5.54
N LEU A 33 1.61 -8.49 -4.48
CA LEU A 33 3.05 -8.35 -4.58
C LEU A 33 3.76 -9.46 -3.84
N THR A 34 4.79 -10.01 -4.46
CA THR A 34 5.76 -10.94 -3.87
C THR A 34 7.14 -10.29 -3.82
N SER A 35 8.10 -10.97 -3.17
CA SER A 35 9.49 -10.52 -3.04
C SER A 35 10.07 -9.91 -4.33
N GLY A 36 10.63 -8.71 -4.21
CA GLY A 36 11.23 -7.94 -5.30
C GLY A 36 10.25 -7.09 -6.12
N GLN A 37 8.94 -7.24 -5.92
CA GLN A 37 7.94 -6.47 -6.66
C GLN A 37 7.60 -5.16 -5.97
N THR A 38 7.16 -4.20 -6.78
CA THR A 38 6.80 -2.84 -6.34
C THR A 38 5.44 -2.40 -6.87
N TYR A 39 4.74 -1.54 -6.13
CA TYR A 39 3.54 -0.85 -6.58
C TYR A 39 3.41 0.52 -5.91
N SER A 40 2.98 1.52 -6.65
CA SER A 40 2.76 2.88 -6.14
C SER A 40 1.27 3.22 -6.12
N VAL A 41 0.77 3.60 -4.96
CA VAL A 41 -0.58 4.14 -4.77
C VAL A 41 -0.51 5.66 -4.88
N PRO A 42 -1.25 6.29 -5.83
CA PRO A 42 -1.26 7.74 -5.95
C PRO A 42 -2.03 8.41 -4.79
N PRO A 43 -1.79 9.72 -4.56
CA PRO A 43 -2.52 10.49 -3.57
C PRO A 43 -4.03 10.39 -3.76
N LYS A 44 -4.77 10.46 -2.65
CA LYS A 44 -6.24 10.40 -2.56
C LYS A 44 -6.87 9.09 -3.05
N ARG A 45 -6.05 8.06 -3.32
CA ARG A 45 -6.55 6.72 -3.63
C ARG A 45 -6.63 5.87 -2.36
N PRO A 46 -7.84 5.52 -1.89
CA PRO A 46 -7.99 4.73 -0.68
C PRO A 46 -7.42 3.34 -0.86
N HIS A 47 -6.68 2.86 0.13
CA HIS A 47 -6.03 1.57 0.09
C HIS A 47 -5.95 0.88 1.46
N LEU A 48 -5.91 -0.46 1.42
CA LEU A 48 -5.74 -1.36 2.55
C LEU A 48 -4.63 -2.34 2.22
N VAL A 49 -3.69 -2.53 3.14
CA VAL A 49 -2.57 -3.47 2.95
C VAL A 49 -2.64 -4.58 3.99
N THR A 50 -2.71 -5.83 3.52
CA THR A 50 -2.75 -7.02 4.37
C THR A 50 -1.59 -7.96 4.05
N ASN A 51 -1.26 -8.85 5.00
CA ASN A 51 -0.45 -10.01 4.67
C ASN A 51 -1.19 -10.84 3.61
N GLY A 52 -0.46 -11.23 2.56
CA GLY A 52 -1.00 -11.93 1.40
C GLY A 52 -0.65 -13.42 1.35
N GLY A 53 0.10 -13.94 2.32
CA GLY A 53 0.52 -15.34 2.35
C GLY A 53 0.49 -15.96 3.75
N ASP A 54 1.01 -17.18 3.85
CA ASP A 54 0.98 -18.00 5.08
C ASP A 54 2.17 -17.75 6.02
N THR A 55 3.10 -16.88 5.61
CA THR A 55 4.30 -16.51 6.37
C THR A 55 4.35 -15.00 6.61
N SER A 56 5.24 -14.54 7.49
CA SER A 56 5.47 -13.10 7.68
C SER A 56 5.98 -12.45 6.39
N ALA A 57 5.48 -11.24 6.12
CA ALA A 57 5.98 -10.39 5.05
C ALA A 57 6.82 -9.25 5.61
N VAL A 58 7.94 -8.94 4.96
CA VAL A 58 8.75 -7.76 5.22
C VAL A 58 8.73 -6.91 3.96
N PHE A 59 8.37 -5.64 4.09
CA PHE A 59 8.25 -4.72 2.96
C PHE A 59 8.60 -3.30 3.41
N LEU A 60 8.98 -2.47 2.45
CA LEU A 60 9.24 -1.05 2.63
C LEU A 60 8.03 -0.25 2.14
N VAL A 61 7.73 0.85 2.81
CA VAL A 61 6.83 1.89 2.31
C VAL A 61 7.65 3.16 2.14
N LEU A 62 7.79 3.60 0.89
CA LEU A 62 8.45 4.85 0.55
C LEU A 62 7.36 5.89 0.28
N GLN A 63 7.38 6.96 1.06
CA GLN A 63 6.32 7.97 1.08
C GLN A 63 6.85 9.30 0.55
N GLY A 64 6.32 9.74 -0.59
CA GLY A 64 6.67 11.01 -1.22
C GLY A 64 6.20 11.11 -2.68
N ILE A 65 6.32 12.25 -3.34
CA ILE A 65 6.68 13.58 -2.81
C ILE A 65 5.42 14.25 -2.26
N GLY A 66 5.52 14.90 -1.10
CA GLY A 66 4.42 15.67 -0.50
C GLY A 66 4.45 15.61 1.02
N GLU A 67 3.66 16.47 1.66
CA GLU A 67 3.46 16.42 3.12
C GLU A 67 2.74 15.13 3.50
N TYR A 68 3.32 14.40 4.45
CA TYR A 68 2.75 13.19 4.98
C TYR A 68 1.52 13.49 5.84
N ASP A 69 0.46 12.74 5.60
CA ASP A 69 -0.72 12.64 6.45
C ASP A 69 -1.17 11.16 6.52
N PHE A 70 -2.18 10.83 7.31
CA PHE A 70 -2.82 9.52 7.27
C PHE A 70 -4.30 9.74 7.51
N VAL A 71 -5.13 9.62 6.47
CA VAL A 71 -6.56 9.87 6.58
C VAL A 71 -7.30 8.53 6.61
N PRO A 72 -7.76 8.05 7.78
CA PRO A 72 -8.47 6.78 7.88
C PRO A 72 -9.83 6.85 7.19
N LEU A 73 -10.25 5.74 6.59
CA LEU A 73 -11.65 5.53 6.19
C LEU A 73 -12.34 4.78 7.32
N THR A 74 -13.21 5.46 8.05
CA THR A 74 -14.14 4.87 9.03
C THR A 74 -15.21 4.04 8.36
#